data_AF-A0A7W1YP69-F1
#
_entry.id   AF-A0A7W1YP69-F1
#
_cell.length_a   1.000
_cell.length_b   1.000
_cell.length_c   1.000
_cell.angle_alpha   90.00
_cell.angle_beta   90.00
_cell.angle_gamma   90.00
#
_symmetry.space_group_name_H-M   'P 1'
#
loop_
_entity.id
_entity.type
_entity.pdbx_description
1 polymer ?
#
loop_
_entity_poly.entity_id
_entity_poly.type
_entity_poly.pdbx_seq_one_letter_code
_entity_poly.pdbx_strand_id
1 'polypeptide(L)'
;VRDGDLIQIMVDRNALVGTVDLVGEGKTLFGPEEGCRVLAARPLRADLTPHPALPADTRLWAALQQTSGGTWGGCVYDVDMIVAALSGGE
;
A
#
# COMPACT_ATOMS: atom_id res chain seq x y z
N VAL A 1 3.65 -1.49 -8.74
CA VAL A 1 3.24 -0.94 -10.04
C VAL A 1 4.19 0.17 -10.47
N ARG A 2 4.27 0.44 -11.77
CA ARG A 2 5.15 1.41 -12.42
C ARG A 2 4.35 2.20 -13.45
N ASP A 3 4.88 3.34 -13.87
CA ASP A 3 4.23 4.13 -14.93
C ASP A 3 4.17 3.33 -16.23
N GLY A 4 3.04 3.43 -16.92
CA GLY A 4 2.77 2.63 -18.12
C GLY A 4 2.16 1.25 -17.83
N ASP A 5 2.06 0.82 -16.57
CA ASP A 5 1.25 -0.36 -16.22
C ASP A 5 -0.23 -0.10 -16.56
N LEU A 6 -0.88 -1.13 -17.12
CA LEU A 6 -2.32 -1.14 -17.36
C LEU A 6 -3.00 -1.91 -16.24
N ILE A 7 -3.87 -1.21 -15.51
CA ILE A 7 -4.59 -1.77 -14.36
C ILE A 7 -6.06 -1.96 -14.72
N GLN A 8 -6.58 -3.16 -14.49
CA GLN A 8 -8.00 -3.45 -14.52
C GLN A 8 -8.56 -3.31 -13.10
N ILE A 9 -9.71 -2.64 -12.97
CA ILE A 9 -10.45 -2.54 -11.72
C ILE A 9 -11.85 -3.08 -11.99
N MET A 10 -12.25 -4.13 -11.27
CA MET A 10 -13.59 -4.69 -11.33
C MET A 10 -14.29 -4.48 -10.00
N VAL A 11 -15.56 -4.05 -10.04
CA VAL A 11 -16.39 -3.82 -8.85
C VAL A 11 -17.76 -4.44 -9.06
N ASP A 12 -18.08 -5.47 -8.27
CA ASP A 12 -19.43 -6.01 -8.16
C ASP A 12 -20.11 -5.43 -6.91
N ARG A 13 -21.10 -4.57 -7.14
CA ARG A 13 -21.84 -3.88 -6.09
C ARG A 13 -22.96 -4.71 -5.46
N ASN A 14 -23.33 -5.84 -6.06
CA ASN A 14 -24.33 -6.74 -5.52
C ASN A 14 -23.68 -7.75 -4.57
N ALA A 15 -22.56 -8.34 -4.99
CA ALA A 15 -21.78 -9.25 -4.15
C ALA A 15 -20.82 -8.52 -3.20
N LEU A 16 -20.63 -7.20 -3.38
CA LEU A 16 -19.70 -6.35 -2.62
C LEU A 16 -18.25 -6.84 -2.69
N VAL A 17 -17.85 -7.29 -3.87
CA VAL A 17 -16.48 -7.75 -4.15
C VAL A 17 -15.84 -6.89 -5.24
N GLY A 18 -14.52 -6.81 -5.22
CA GLY A 18 -13.77 -6.14 -6.27
C GLY A 18 -12.37 -6.69 -6.41
N THR A 19 -11.78 -6.51 -7.59
CA THR A 19 -10.40 -6.89 -7.88
C THR A 19 -9.66 -5.73 -8.51
N VAL A 20 -8.34 -5.72 -8.31
CA VAL A 20 -7.41 -4.77 -8.92
C VAL A 20 -6.26 -5.58 -9.46
N ASP A 21 -6.17 -5.66 -10.78
CA ASP A 21 -5.28 -6.58 -11.49
C ASP A 21 -4.35 -5.81 -12.43
N LEU A 22 -3.07 -6.19 -12.45
CA LEU A 22 -2.17 -5.78 -13.53
C LEU A 22 -2.53 -6.61 -14.77
N VAL A 23 -2.84 -5.97 -15.89
CA VAL A 23 -3.29 -6.69 -17.11
C VAL A 23 -2.48 -6.36 -18.35
N GLY A 24 -1.52 -5.45 -18.25
CA GLY A 24 -0.65 -5.07 -19.35
C GLY A 24 0.42 -4.05 -18.96
N GLU A 25 1.29 -3.73 -19.92
CA GLU A 25 2.33 -2.71 -19.80
C GLU A 25 2.53 -2.04 -21.18
N GLY A 26 2.41 -0.70 -21.21
CA GLY A 26 2.51 0.09 -22.44
C GLY A 26 1.46 -0.29 -23.48
N LYS A 27 1.88 -0.94 -24.56
CA LYS A 27 1.00 -1.41 -25.66
C LYS A 27 0.66 -2.90 -25.55
N THR A 28 1.25 -3.62 -24.61
CA THR A 28 1.09 -5.07 -24.46
C THR A 28 0.03 -5.37 -23.41
N LEU A 29 -0.88 -6.30 -23.73
CA LEU A 29 -1.88 -6.84 -22.83
C LEU A 29 -1.60 -8.33 -22.60
N PHE A 30 -1.66 -8.77 -21.34
CA PHE A 30 -1.38 -10.16 -20.95
C PHE A 30 -2.36 -10.72 -19.90
N GLY A 31 -3.28 -9.90 -19.37
CA GLY A 31 -4.33 -10.34 -18.45
C GLY A 31 -3.86 -10.59 -17.00
N PRO A 32 -4.79 -10.90 -16.07
CA PRO A 32 -4.52 -10.89 -14.63
C PRO A 32 -3.50 -11.94 -14.16
N GLU A 33 -3.58 -13.15 -14.71
CA GLU A 33 -2.73 -14.28 -14.31
C GLU A 33 -1.25 -14.01 -14.58
N GLU A 34 -0.95 -13.52 -15.79
CA GLU A 34 0.41 -13.11 -16.15
C GLU A 34 0.83 -11.85 -15.38
N GLY A 35 -0.09 -10.92 -15.14
CA GLY A 35 0.16 -9.75 -14.29
C GLY A 35 0.61 -10.10 -12.88
N CYS A 36 0.02 -11.12 -12.25
CA CYS A 36 0.47 -11.63 -10.96
C CYS A 36 1.93 -12.13 -11.01
N ARG A 37 2.31 -12.86 -12.08
CA ARG A 37 3.70 -13.33 -12.25
C ARG A 37 4.66 -12.16 -12.47
N VAL A 38 4.28 -11.20 -13.30
CA VAL A 38 5.06 -9.98 -13.56
C VAL A 38 5.26 -9.18 -12.27
N LEU A 39 4.22 -8.98 -11.47
CA LEU A 39 4.33 -8.28 -10.18
C LEU A 39 5.24 -9.03 -9.20
N ALA A 40 5.08 -10.35 -9.07
CA ALA A 40 5.89 -11.15 -8.16
C ALA A 40 7.39 -11.16 -8.53
N ALA A 41 7.70 -11.10 -9.83
CA ALA A 41 9.08 -11.06 -10.32
C ALA A 41 9.72 -9.65 -10.23
N ARG A 42 8.92 -8.58 -10.12
CA ARG A 42 9.44 -7.21 -10.11
C ARG A 42 10.08 -6.90 -8.75
N PRO A 43 11.30 -6.33 -8.72
CA PRO A 43 11.87 -5.82 -7.49
C PRO A 43 11.04 -4.65 -6.95
N LEU A 44 11.06 -4.50 -5.62
CA LEU A 44 10.53 -3.31 -4.96
C LEU A 44 11.19 -2.05 -5.52
N ARG A 45 10.40 -0.98 -5.61
CA ARG A 45 10.86 0.31 -6.10
C ARG A 45 11.77 0.97 -5.06
N ALA A 46 13.06 1.01 -5.33
CA ALA A 46 14.07 1.61 -4.44
C ALA A 46 14.03 3.15 -4.43
N ASP A 47 13.29 3.76 -5.35
CA ASP A 47 13.11 5.21 -5.45
C ASP A 47 11.96 5.74 -4.57
N LEU A 48 11.19 4.86 -3.94
CA LEU A 48 10.13 5.28 -3.01
C LEU A 48 10.73 5.80 -1.70
N THR A 49 10.47 7.07 -1.41
CA THR A 49 10.94 7.74 -0.20
C THR A 49 9.93 8.82 0.24
N PRO A 50 9.84 9.18 1.53
CA PRO A 50 9.06 10.33 1.96
C PRO A 50 9.45 11.60 1.20
N HIS A 51 8.48 12.45 0.91
CA HIS A 51 8.74 13.73 0.25
C HIS A 51 9.75 14.57 1.08
N PRO A 52 10.76 15.21 0.47
CA PRO A 52 11.78 15.96 1.22
C PRO A 52 11.22 17.08 2.12
N ALA A 53 10.11 17.69 1.70
CA ALA A 53 9.41 18.74 2.45
C ALA A 53 8.28 18.20 3.36
N LEU A 54 8.25 16.89 3.67
CA LEU A 54 7.23 16.32 4.53
C LEU A 54 7.34 16.91 5.96
N PRO A 55 6.27 17.54 6.50
CA PRO A 55 6.30 18.08 7.85
C PRO A 55 6.58 16.99 8.89
N ALA A 56 7.28 17.36 9.97
CA ALA A 56 7.60 16.44 11.06
C ALA A 56 6.32 15.83 11.68
N ASP A 57 5.28 16.64 11.85
CA ASP A 57 4.00 16.21 12.41
C ASP A 57 3.29 15.19 11.52
N THR A 58 3.37 15.34 10.19
CA THR A 58 2.82 14.34 9.26
C THR A 58 3.58 13.03 9.32
N ARG A 59 4.91 13.09 9.47
CA ARG A 59 5.74 11.91 9.65
C ARG A 59 5.44 11.20 10.97
N LEU A 60 5.27 11.95 12.05
CA LEU A 60 4.86 11.42 13.35
C LEU A 60 3.47 10.78 13.28
N TRP A 61 2.50 11.48 12.70
CA TRP A 61 1.15 10.96 12.46
C TRP A 61 1.20 9.61 11.72
N ALA A 62 1.96 9.52 10.63
CA ALA A 62 2.08 8.28 9.86
C ALA A 62 2.69 7.13 10.67
N ALA A 63 3.72 7.41 11.48
CA ALA A 63 4.35 6.42 12.34
C ALA A 63 3.38 5.90 13.42
N LEU A 64 2.62 6.80 14.07
CA LEU A 64 1.62 6.41 15.07
C LEU A 64 0.52 5.53 14.46
N GLN A 65 0.01 5.91 13.29
CA GLN A 65 -0.98 5.12 12.55
C GLN A 65 -0.43 3.74 12.18
N GLN A 66 0.82 3.65 11.73
CA GLN A 66 1.46 2.39 11.38
C GLN A 66 1.60 1.46 12.60
N THR A 67 2.01 2.01 13.76
CA THR A 67 2.07 1.27 15.02
C THR A 67 0.69 0.74 15.43
N SER A 68 -0.37 1.51 15.18
CA SER A 68 -1.76 1.13 15.48
C SER A 68 -2.41 0.21 14.43
N GLY A 69 -1.63 -0.49 13.60
CA GLY A 69 -2.14 -1.43 12.59
C GLY A 69 -2.36 -0.84 11.19
N GLY A 70 -2.05 0.44 10.99
CA GLY A 70 -2.04 1.11 9.69
C GLY A 70 -3.40 1.14 9.01
N THR A 71 -3.40 1.03 7.68
CA THR A 71 -4.63 1.04 6.86
C THR A 71 -5.58 -0.10 7.23
N TRP A 72 -5.04 -1.26 7.59
CA TRP A 72 -5.84 -2.42 7.99
C TRP A 72 -6.38 -2.31 9.42
N GLY A 73 -5.75 -1.50 10.27
CA GLY A 73 -6.25 -1.10 11.59
C GLY A 73 -7.29 0.02 11.55
N GLY A 74 -7.73 0.45 10.36
CA GLY A 74 -8.76 1.49 10.22
C GLY A 74 -8.25 2.92 10.27
N CYS A 75 -6.93 3.14 10.21
CA CYS A 75 -6.33 4.47 10.28
C CYS A 75 -6.75 5.23 11.56
N VAL A 76 -6.68 4.59 12.72
CA VAL A 76 -6.94 5.21 14.03
C VAL A 76 -5.73 5.06 14.95
N TYR A 77 -5.67 5.89 15.99
CA TYR A 77 -4.70 5.72 17.06
C TYR A 77 -5.18 4.66 18.06
N ASP A 78 -4.45 3.55 18.10
CA ASP A 78 -4.49 2.60 19.20
C ASP A 78 -3.48 3.04 20.26
N VAL A 79 -3.98 3.73 21.29
CA VAL A 79 -3.15 4.32 22.35
C VAL A 79 -2.40 3.25 23.13
N ASP A 80 -3.02 2.10 23.39
CA ASP A 80 -2.40 1.02 24.16
C ASP A 80 -1.23 0.41 23.39
N MET A 81 -1.39 0.16 22.08
CA MET A 81 -0.30 -0.29 21.21
C MET A 81 0.82 0.73 21.11
N ILE A 82 0.48 2.02 20.97
CA ILE A 82 1.48 3.10 20.90
C ILE A 82 2.29 3.16 22.19
N VAL A 83 1.63 3.18 23.36
CA VAL A 83 2.29 3.22 24.66
C VAL A 83 3.15 1.98 24.86
N ALA A 84 2.63 0.78 24.57
CA ALA A 84 3.39 -0.46 24.69
C ALA A 84 4.66 -0.46 23.81
N ALA A 85 4.56 0.04 22.57
CA ALA A 85 5.70 0.14 21.66
C ALA A 85 6.76 1.14 22.14
N LEU A 86 6.35 2.24 22.78
CA LEU A 86 7.26 3.25 23.33
C LEU A 86 7.91 2.81 24.65
N SER A 87 7.18 2.06 25.49
CA SER A 87 7.66 1.54 26.77
C SER A 87 8.65 0.38 26.63
N GLY A 88 8.67 -0.33 25.49
CA GLY A 88 9.65 -1.40 25.23
C GLY A 88 11.09 -0.94 24.97
N GLY A 89 11.35 0.38 25.04
CA GLY A 89 12.68 0.98 24.90
C GLY A 89 13.39 1.31 26.22
N GLU A 90 12.80 0.96 27.37
CA GLU A 90 13.43 0.99 28.71
C GLU A 90 14.06 -0.36 29.08
#